data_AF-H6SG29-F1
#
_entry.id   AF-H6SG29-F1
#
_cell.length_a   1.000
_cell.length_b   1.000
_cell.length_c   1.000
_cell.angle_alpha   90.00
_cell.angle_beta   90.00
_cell.angle_gamma   90.00
#
_symmetry.space_group_name_H-M   'P 1'
#
loop_
_entity.id
_entity.type
_entity.pdbx_description
1 polymer ?
#
loop_
_entity_poly.entity_id
_entity_poly.type
_entity_poly.pdbx_seq_one_letter_code
_entity_poly.pdbx_strand_id
1 'polypeptide(L)'
;MSETLSHSPKAGSTEEVQRLTLEWVAELLEDPEVRPEDNFLDLGGHSMLALQLSQRAKDKFGAEYDIKVLFESSIAEAGADLANRTVTS
;
A
#
# COMPACT_ATOMS: atom_id res chain seq x y z
N MET A 1 -23.67 14.80 7.47
CA MET A 1 -22.42 15.22 6.81
C MET A 1 -21.66 13.95 6.54
N SER A 2 -21.93 13.31 5.40
CA SER A 2 -21.29 12.07 5.00
C SER A 2 -20.92 12.31 3.55
N GLU A 3 -19.67 12.69 3.34
CA GLU A 3 -19.12 12.95 2.02
C GLU A 3 -19.26 11.67 1.21
N THR A 4 -20.05 11.76 0.15
CA THR A 4 -20.20 10.73 -0.86
C THR A 4 -18.86 10.64 -1.60
N LEU A 5 -17.93 9.83 -1.10
CA LEU A 5 -16.80 9.35 -1.88
C LEU A 5 -17.35 8.42 -2.96
N SER A 6 -17.88 9.03 -4.00
CA SER A 6 -18.19 8.42 -5.28
C SER A 6 -16.87 8.13 -5.99
N HIS A 7 -16.05 7.24 -5.45
CA HIS A 7 -14.99 6.62 -6.23
C HIS A 7 -15.61 5.52 -7.06
N SER A 8 -15.96 5.88 -8.30
CA SER A 8 -16.14 4.90 -9.34
C SER A 8 -14.80 4.16 -9.46
N PRO A 9 -14.72 2.85 -9.14
CA PRO A 9 -13.46 2.13 -9.16
C PRO A 9 -13.05 1.98 -10.62
N LYS A 10 -12.19 2.88 -11.10
CA LYS A 10 -11.44 2.65 -12.32
C LYS A 10 -10.43 1.57 -11.95
N ALA A 11 -10.73 0.33 -12.31
CA ALA A 11 -9.85 -0.82 -12.14
C ALA A 11 -8.45 -0.44 -12.69
N GLY A 12 -7.48 -0.23 -11.78
CA GLY A 12 -6.12 0.23 -12.10
C GLY A 12 -5.73 1.66 -11.68
N SER A 13 -6.53 2.37 -10.87
CA SER A 13 -6.18 3.70 -10.34
C SER A 13 -5.38 3.63 -9.04
N THR A 14 -4.56 4.66 -8.75
CA THR A 14 -3.72 4.80 -7.55
C THR A 14 -4.39 4.39 -6.25
N GLU A 15 -5.68 4.68 -6.11
CA GLU A 15 -6.47 4.36 -4.92
C GLU A 15 -6.74 2.87 -4.73
N GLU A 16 -6.85 2.09 -5.80
CA GLU A 16 -6.94 0.63 -5.72
C GLU A 16 -5.64 0.07 -5.15
N VAL A 17 -4.50 0.56 -5.65
CA VAL A 17 -3.19 0.14 -5.15
C VAL A 17 -3.05 0.49 -3.68
N GLN A 18 -3.37 1.73 -3.29
CA GLN A 18 -3.35 2.17 -1.88
C GLN A 18 -4.24 1.33 -0.97
N ARG A 19 -5.48 1.06 -1.40
CA ARG A 19 -6.41 0.24 -0.63
C ARG A 19 -5.88 -1.17 -0.41
N LEU A 20 -5.32 -1.79 -1.44
CA LEU A 20 -4.73 -3.11 -1.36
C LEU A 20 -3.45 -3.11 -0.51
N THR A 21 -2.63 -2.06 -0.60
CA THR A 21 -1.48 -1.88 0.30
C THR A 21 -1.94 -1.90 1.75
N LEU A 22 -2.96 -1.09 2.09
CA LEU A 22 -3.56 -1.03 3.42
C LEU A 22 -4.05 -2.38 3.91
N GLU A 23 -4.85 -3.06 3.09
CA GLU A 23 -5.39 -4.38 3.42
C GLU A 23 -4.28 -5.38 3.69
N TRP A 24 -3.26 -5.44 2.83
CA TRP A 24 -2.13 -6.34 3.02
C TRP A 24 -1.28 -6.00 4.24
N VAL A 25 -1.08 -4.72 4.54
CA VAL A 25 -0.33 -4.30 5.72
C VAL A 25 -1.08 -4.68 6.99
N ALA A 26 -2.40 -4.45 7.04
CA ALA A 26 -3.25 -4.88 8.16
C ALA A 26 -3.20 -6.41 8.37
N GLU A 27 -3.25 -7.20 7.29
CA GLU A 27 -3.09 -8.65 7.36
C GLU A 27 -1.70 -9.07 7.84
N LEU A 28 -0.64 -8.41 7.36
CA LEU A 28 0.75 -8.76 7.67
C LEU A 28 1.16 -8.38 9.10
N LEU A 29 0.57 -7.31 9.64
CA LEU A 29 0.80 -6.85 11.02
C LEU A 29 -0.18 -7.45 12.02
N GLU A 30 -1.17 -8.21 11.54
CA GLU A 30 -2.30 -8.70 12.35
C GLU A 30 -3.02 -7.57 13.10
N ASP A 31 -3.01 -6.36 12.53
CA ASP A 31 -3.56 -5.15 13.12
C ASP A 31 -4.69 -4.59 12.24
N PRO A 32 -5.94 -4.56 12.73
CA PRO A 32 -7.07 -4.06 11.97
C PRO A 32 -7.25 -2.53 12.04
N GLU A 33 -6.44 -1.83 12.84
CA GLU A 33 -6.55 -0.38 13.06
C GLU A 33 -5.62 0.44 12.16
N VAL A 34 -4.82 -0.21 11.31
CA VAL A 34 -3.92 0.41 10.32
C VAL A 34 -4.64 1.45 9.47
N ARG A 35 -4.10 2.68 9.45
CA ARG A 35 -4.62 3.82 8.70
C ARG A 35 -3.71 4.16 7.50
N PRO A 36 -4.25 4.79 6.45
CA PRO A 36 -3.47 5.25 5.29
C PRO A 36 -2.30 6.16 5.64
N GLU A 37 -2.47 6.96 6.69
CA GLU A 37 -1.50 7.95 7.18
C GLU A 37 -0.42 7.34 8.07
N ASP A 38 -0.62 6.12 8.57
CA ASP A 38 0.36 5.45 9.41
C ASP A 38 1.59 5.04 8.61
N ASN A 39 2.71 4.96 9.32
CA ASN A 39 3.96 4.48 8.77
C ASN A 39 4.13 3.00 9.07
N PHE A 40 4.55 2.23 8.07
CA PHE A 40 4.73 0.78 8.21
C PHE A 40 5.70 0.41 9.33
N LEU A 41 6.77 1.17 9.53
CA LEU A 41 7.78 0.93 10.57
C LEU A 41 7.23 1.23 11.97
N ASP A 42 6.41 2.27 12.12
CA ASP A 42 5.81 2.68 13.40
C ASP A 42 4.83 1.62 13.93
N LEU A 43 4.11 0.97 13.01
CA LEU A 43 3.19 -0.13 13.30
C LEU A 43 3.92 -1.47 13.59
N GLY A 44 5.26 -1.50 13.59
CA GLY A 44 6.05 -2.72 13.83
C GLY A 44 6.45 -3.48 12.56
N GLY A 45 6.26 -2.89 11.39
CA GLY A 45 6.70 -3.44 10.11
C GLY A 45 8.23 -3.55 10.03
N HIS A 46 8.71 -4.67 9.50
CA HIS A 46 10.15 -4.95 9.35
C HIS A 46 10.45 -5.56 7.98
N SER A 47 11.75 -5.73 7.66
CA SER A 47 12.22 -6.10 6.32
C SER A 47 11.61 -7.41 5.77
N MET A 48 11.26 -8.36 6.64
CA MET A 48 10.61 -9.62 6.22
C MET A 48 9.14 -9.38 5.81
N LEU A 49 8.40 -8.58 6.57
CA LEU A 49 7.03 -8.21 6.20
C LEU A 49 7.02 -7.32 4.95
N ALA A 50 7.97 -6.39 4.85
CA ALA A 50 8.17 -5.57 3.65
C ALA A 50 8.45 -6.41 2.41
N LEU A 51 9.30 -7.44 2.52
CA LEU A 51 9.56 -8.39 1.44
C LEU A 51 8.29 -9.14 1.03
N GLN A 52 7.50 -9.63 2.01
CA GLN A 52 6.24 -10.31 1.73
C GLN A 52 5.23 -9.39 1.03
N LEU A 53 5.12 -8.14 1.49
CA LEU A 53 4.29 -7.10 0.89
C LEU A 53 4.71 -6.81 -0.57
N SER A 54 6.02 -6.66 -0.82
CA SER A 54 6.56 -6.47 -2.17
C SER A 54 6.32 -7.64 -3.09
N GLN A 55 6.43 -8.88 -2.61
CA GLN A 55 6.11 -10.06 -3.43
C GLN A 55 4.62 -10.11 -3.80
N ARG A 56 3.72 -9.75 -2.88
CA ARG A 56 2.27 -9.63 -3.16
C ARG A 56 1.97 -8.57 -4.21
N ALA A 57 2.60 -7.40 -4.09
CA ALA A 57 2.48 -6.34 -5.09
C ALA A 57 3.02 -6.76 -6.45
N LYS A 58 4.15 -7.48 -6.49
CA LYS A 58 4.75 -7.97 -7.73
C LYS A 58 3.85 -8.97 -8.44
N ASP A 59 3.26 -9.90 -7.70
CA ASP A 59 2.35 -10.90 -8.25
C ASP A 59 1.07 -10.26 -8.82
N LYS A 60 0.52 -9.26 -8.10
CA LYS A 60 -0.73 -8.62 -8.51
C LYS A 60 -0.57 -7.52 -9.58
N PHE A 61 0.50 -6.75 -9.52
CA PHE A 61 0.69 -5.55 -10.32
C PHE A 61 1.95 -5.56 -11.20
N GLY A 62 2.84 -6.54 -11.05
CA GLY A 62 4.12 -6.58 -11.77
C GLY A 62 5.18 -5.61 -11.24
N ALA A 63 4.94 -4.94 -10.11
CA ALA A 63 5.86 -3.98 -9.51
C ALA A 63 6.07 -4.24 -8.01
N GLU A 64 7.22 -3.80 -7.48
CA GLU A 64 7.64 -4.02 -6.09
C GLU A 64 7.70 -2.68 -5.35
N TYR A 65 7.39 -2.66 -4.04
CA TYR A 65 7.54 -1.45 -3.22
C TYR A 65 9.02 -1.11 -3.05
N ASP A 66 9.33 0.19 -3.03
CA ASP A 66 10.63 0.64 -2.55
C ASP A 66 10.69 0.51 -1.02
N ILE A 67 11.70 -0.21 -0.52
CA ILE A 67 11.88 -0.38 0.92
C ILE A 67 12.12 0.97 1.62
N LYS A 68 12.76 1.93 0.95
CA LYS A 68 12.93 3.27 1.52
C LYS A 68 11.60 3.99 1.66
N VAL A 69 10.82 4.05 0.58
CA VAL A 69 9.50 4.71 0.61
C VAL A 69 8.57 4.04 1.61
N LEU A 70 8.57 2.71 1.66
CA LEU A 70 7.74 1.97 2.61
C LEU A 70 8.06 2.29 4.08
N PHE A 71 9.33 2.55 4.41
CA PHE A 71 9.75 2.89 5.78
C PHE A 71 9.78 4.40 6.06
N GLU A 72 10.00 5.24 5.07
CA GLU A 72 10.12 6.71 5.24
C GLU A 72 8.79 7.44 5.03
N SER A 73 7.79 6.82 4.40
CA SER A 73 6.50 7.43 4.05
C SER A 73 5.30 6.69 4.67
N SER A 74 4.12 7.29 4.59
CA SER A 74 2.88 6.64 5.01
C SER A 74 2.48 5.50 4.07
N ILE A 75 1.65 4.57 4.55
CA ILE A 75 1.18 3.41 3.75
C ILE A 75 0.48 3.86 2.46
N ALA A 76 -0.32 4.94 2.50
CA ALA A 76 -0.96 5.50 1.32
C ALA A 76 0.05 6.08 0.31
N GLU A 77 1.14 6.68 0.77
CA GLU A 77 2.19 7.18 -0.11
C GLU A 77 2.96 6.02 -0.76
N ALA A 78 3.25 4.96 -0.01
CA ALA A 78 3.87 3.75 -0.54
C ALA A 78 3.01 3.08 -1.62
N GLY A 79 1.69 3.02 -1.41
CA GLY A 79 0.75 2.57 -2.43
C GLY A 79 0.71 3.48 -3.65
N ALA A 80 0.82 4.80 -3.45
CA ALA A 80 0.86 5.76 -4.55
C ALA A 80 2.12 5.64 -5.41
N ASP A 81 3.29 5.47 -4.76
CA ASP A 81 4.57 5.23 -5.43
C ASP A 81 4.49 3.97 -6.29
N LEU A 82 3.99 2.87 -5.72
CA LEU A 82 3.83 1.62 -6.45
C LEU A 82 2.94 1.81 -7.67
N ALA A 83 1.80 2.50 -7.54
CA ALA A 83 0.91 2.77 -8.66
C ALA A 83 1.62 3.51 -9.81
N ASN A 84 2.41 4.55 -9.50
CA ASN A 84 3.16 5.28 -10.52
C ASN A 84 4.18 4.39 -11.26
N ARG A 85 4.76 3.40 -10.56
CA ARG A 85 5.72 2.45 -11.13
C ARG A 85 5.06 1.44 -12.05
N THR A 86 3.84 1.00 -11.73
CA THR A 86 3.07 0.05 -12.57
C THR A 86 2.67 0.63 -13.93
N VAL A 87 2.44 1.95 -14.02
CA VAL A 87 2.03 2.63 -15.27
C VAL A 87 3.22 2.82 -16.23
N THR A 88 4.45 2.70 -15.72
CA THR A 88 5.68 2.99 -16.47
C THR A 88 6.30 1.73 -17.10
N SER A 89 5.79 0.52 -16.83
CA SER A 89 6.38 -0.75 -17.31
C SER A 89 5.62 -1.42 -18.46
#